data_AF-A0A9R1EP27-F1
#
_entry.id   AF-A0A9R1EP27-F1
#
_cell.length_a   1.000
_cell.length_b   1.000
_cell.length_c   1.000
_cell.angle_alpha   90.00
_cell.angle_beta   90.00
_cell.angle_gamma   90.00
#
_symmetry.space_group_name_H-M   'P 1'
#
loop_
_entity.id
_entity.type
_entity.pdbx_description
1 polymer ?
#
loop_
_entity_poly.entity_id
_entity_poly.type
_entity_poly.pdbx_seq_one_letter_code
_entity_poly.pdbx_strand_id
1 'polypeptide(L)'
;MMEADLKAQAATAMGLLCGISRASLPLEFIDLALRTIQETDSAIRPQVQPDAAVQRLTSSHSLAFATREVAELELSVEAAITVVSRWLDPKVDGLQGLPANAWRVQSDELVAAVANAGEMLEAAAMHWYYASGVLDVIVTCWFNHIPLNVREAWVQDARTSLASARDRLSDAHASVSKACAAATGARDAGKIILDLL
;
A
#
# COMPACT_ATOMS: atom_id res chain seq x y z
N MET A 1 -21.80 13.95 31.46
CA MET A 1 -21.88 13.16 30.21
C MET A 1 -20.68 13.37 29.27
N MET A 2 -19.72 14.25 29.59
CA MET A 2 -18.70 14.74 28.65
C MET A 2 -17.34 14.00 28.73
N GLU A 3 -16.91 13.54 29.91
CA GLU A 3 -15.55 13.00 30.12
C GLU A 3 -15.41 11.51 29.76
N ALA A 4 -16.43 10.70 30.06
CA ALA A 4 -16.43 9.27 29.72
C ALA A 4 -16.46 9.02 28.20
N ASP A 5 -17.11 9.92 27.46
CA ASP A 5 -17.20 9.86 25.99
C ASP A 5 -15.86 10.26 25.35
N LEU A 6 -15.19 11.30 25.86
CA LEU A 6 -13.84 11.68 25.44
C LEU A 6 -12.81 10.56 25.68
N LYS A 7 -12.86 9.91 26.85
CA LYS A 7 -11.97 8.77 27.18
C LYS A 7 -12.21 7.57 26.26
N ALA A 8 -13.46 7.28 25.89
CA ALA A 8 -13.80 6.19 24.97
C ALA A 8 -13.33 6.48 23.53
N GLN A 9 -13.53 7.72 23.06
CA GLN A 9 -13.01 8.18 21.78
C GLN A 9 -11.48 8.12 21.73
N ALA A 10 -10.82 8.48 22.84
CA ALA A 10 -9.37 8.42 22.94
C ALA A 10 -8.79 7.02 22.91
N ALA A 11 -9.40 6.10 23.64
CA ALA A 11 -9.04 4.68 23.56
C ALA A 11 -9.19 4.15 22.13
N THR A 12 -10.24 4.57 21.42
CA THR A 12 -10.49 4.16 20.03
C THR A 12 -9.41 4.69 19.08
N ALA A 13 -9.13 5.99 19.11
CA ALA A 13 -8.11 6.59 18.23
C ALA A 13 -6.70 6.05 18.51
N MET A 14 -6.32 5.89 19.77
CA MET A 14 -5.04 5.29 20.14
C MET A 14 -4.97 3.80 19.75
N GLY A 15 -6.09 3.09 19.87
CA GLY A 15 -6.23 1.71 19.39
C GLY A 15 -6.00 1.60 17.88
N LEU A 16 -6.62 2.49 17.09
CA LEU A 16 -6.43 2.56 15.64
C LEU A 16 -4.98 2.84 15.26
N LEU A 17 -4.35 3.88 15.85
CA LEU A 17 -2.93 4.20 15.58
C LEU A 17 -1.99 3.07 16.00
N CYS A 18 -2.31 2.37 17.09
CA CYS A 18 -1.58 1.18 17.52
C CYS A 18 -1.76 0.01 16.53
N GLY A 19 -2.93 -0.14 15.92
CA GLY A 19 -3.17 -1.10 14.84
C GLY A 19 -2.36 -0.75 13.59
N ILE A 20 -2.44 0.50 13.13
CA ILE A 20 -1.73 1.00 11.94
C ILE A 20 -0.21 0.87 12.10
N SER A 21 0.35 1.23 13.26
CA SER A 21 1.79 1.11 13.53
C SER A 21 2.32 -0.32 13.51
N ARG A 22 1.43 -1.32 13.61
CA ARG A 22 1.74 -2.75 13.61
C ARG A 22 1.19 -3.48 12.38
N ALA A 23 0.68 -2.75 11.39
CA ALA A 23 0.08 -3.33 10.21
C ALA A 23 1.13 -4.12 9.41
N SER A 24 1.09 -5.45 9.51
CA SER A 24 1.96 -6.35 8.75
C SER A 24 1.30 -6.88 7.48
N LEU A 25 -0.03 -7.04 7.50
CA LEU A 25 -0.78 -7.64 6.39
C LEU A 25 -0.56 -6.94 5.03
N PRO A 26 -0.59 -5.59 4.91
CA PRO A 26 -0.31 -4.96 3.62
C PRO A 26 1.09 -5.30 3.12
N LEU A 27 2.10 -5.30 4.01
CA LEU A 27 3.49 -5.63 3.65
C LEU A 27 3.64 -7.09 3.22
N GLU A 28 3.02 -8.02 3.94
CA GLU A 28 3.03 -9.45 3.60
C GLU A 28 2.45 -9.70 2.20
N PHE A 29 1.34 -9.05 1.86
CA PHE A 29 0.75 -9.17 0.52
C PHE A 29 1.58 -8.49 -0.57
N ILE A 30 2.22 -7.35 -0.28
CA ILE A 30 3.14 -6.70 -1.21
C ILE A 30 4.35 -7.60 -1.48
N ASP A 31 4.92 -8.24 -0.47
CA ASP A 31 6.03 -9.18 -0.62
C ASP A 31 5.65 -10.42 -1.44
N LEU A 32 4.44 -10.95 -1.24
CA LEU A 32 3.89 -12.03 -2.06
C LEU A 32 3.71 -11.60 -3.53
N ALA A 33 3.25 -10.38 -3.77
CA ALA A 33 3.11 -9.81 -5.11
C ALA A 33 4.49 -9.63 -5.77
N LEU A 34 5.49 -9.10 -5.05
CA LEU A 34 6.87 -8.97 -5.52
C LEU A 34 7.46 -10.32 -5.92
N ARG A 35 7.29 -11.34 -5.07
CA ARG A 35 7.76 -12.70 -5.37
C ARG A 35 7.09 -13.26 -6.62
N THR A 36 5.78 -13.05 -6.77
CA THR A 36 5.03 -13.47 -7.95
C THR A 36 5.59 -12.84 -9.23
N ILE A 37 5.91 -11.54 -9.22
CA ILE A 37 6.53 -10.86 -10.36
C ILE A 37 7.91 -11.44 -10.66
N GLN A 38 8.75 -11.62 -9.64
CA GLN A 38 10.11 -12.16 -9.81
C GLN A 38 10.10 -13.57 -10.41
N GLU A 39 9.23 -14.44 -9.90
CA GLU A 39 9.04 -15.80 -10.43
C GLU A 39 8.55 -15.76 -11.88
N THR A 40 7.60 -14.88 -12.19
CA THR A 40 7.08 -14.70 -13.55
C THR A 40 8.17 -14.22 -14.52
N ASP A 41 8.92 -13.17 -14.15
CA ASP A 41 10.00 -12.63 -15.00
C ASP A 41 11.07 -13.69 -15.28
N SER A 42 11.41 -14.51 -14.28
CA SER A 42 12.39 -15.59 -14.45
C SER A 42 11.93 -16.72 -15.37
N ALA A 43 10.61 -16.90 -15.52
CA ALA A 43 10.01 -18.00 -16.26
C ALA A 43 9.76 -17.67 -17.74
N ILE A 44 9.60 -16.40 -18.11
CA ILE A 44 9.25 -16.00 -19.48
C ILE A 44 10.47 -16.00 -20.42
N ARG A 45 10.33 -16.67 -21.56
CA ARG A 45 11.37 -16.82 -22.59
C ARG A 45 10.73 -16.80 -23.99
N PRO A 46 11.32 -16.12 -25.00
CA PRO A 46 10.73 -16.05 -26.34
C PRO A 46 10.52 -17.40 -27.03
N GLN A 47 11.31 -18.41 -26.67
CA GLN A 47 11.28 -19.75 -27.29
C GLN A 47 10.30 -20.70 -26.60
N VAL A 48 9.74 -20.33 -25.44
CA VAL A 48 8.87 -21.19 -24.63
C VAL A 48 7.51 -20.52 -24.44
N GLN A 49 6.43 -21.28 -24.60
CA GLN A 49 5.09 -20.76 -24.41
C GLN A 49 4.90 -20.36 -22.93
N PRO A 50 4.48 -19.13 -22.61
CA PRO A 50 4.49 -18.62 -21.24
C PRO A 50 3.23 -18.99 -20.42
N ASP A 51 2.62 -20.17 -20.66
CA ASP A 51 1.36 -20.57 -20.00
C ASP A 51 1.45 -20.50 -18.47
N ALA A 52 2.55 -21.01 -17.91
CA ALA A 52 2.77 -20.99 -16.46
C ALA A 52 2.94 -19.57 -15.91
N ALA A 53 3.51 -18.65 -16.70
CA ALA A 53 3.66 -17.25 -16.31
C ALA A 53 2.32 -16.52 -16.33
N VAL A 54 1.51 -16.74 -17.37
CA VAL A 54 0.13 -16.20 -17.46
C VAL A 54 -0.72 -16.72 -16.30
N GLN A 55 -0.70 -18.04 -16.06
CA GLN A 55 -1.46 -18.65 -14.97
C GLN A 55 -1.04 -18.08 -13.61
N ARG A 56 0.26 -17.89 -13.37
CA ARG A 56 0.75 -17.33 -12.11
C ARG A 56 0.27 -15.88 -11.90
N LEU A 57 0.37 -15.03 -12.91
CA LEU A 57 -0.07 -13.62 -12.79
C LEU A 57 -1.59 -13.48 -12.64
N THR A 58 -2.37 -14.34 -13.29
CA THR A 58 -3.84 -14.28 -13.29
C THR A 58 -4.47 -14.92 -12.06
N SER A 59 -3.83 -15.95 -11.48
CA SER A 59 -4.31 -16.60 -10.26
C SER A 59 -3.80 -15.98 -8.96
N SER A 60 -2.83 -15.06 -9.03
CA SER A 60 -2.33 -14.37 -7.84
C SER A 60 -3.26 -13.25 -7.42
N HIS A 61 -3.81 -13.37 -6.20
CA HIS A 61 -4.64 -12.35 -5.58
C HIS A 61 -3.85 -11.42 -4.64
N SER A 62 -2.53 -11.61 -4.53
CA SER A 62 -1.66 -10.86 -3.61
C SER A 62 -1.75 -9.35 -3.80
N LEU A 63 -1.72 -8.86 -5.05
CA LEU A 63 -1.86 -7.43 -5.33
C LEU A 63 -3.23 -6.88 -4.96
N ALA A 64 -4.30 -7.60 -5.27
CA ALA A 64 -5.66 -7.18 -4.91
C ALA A 64 -5.85 -7.13 -3.38
N PHE A 65 -5.28 -8.10 -2.65
CA PHE A 65 -5.27 -8.07 -1.19
C PHE A 65 -4.44 -6.91 -0.65
N ALA A 66 -3.25 -6.66 -1.18
CA ALA A 66 -2.45 -5.50 -0.79
C ALA A 66 -3.22 -4.18 -0.96
N THR A 67 -3.86 -3.97 -2.12
CA THR A 67 -4.69 -2.78 -2.38
C THR A 67 -5.84 -2.66 -1.38
N ARG A 68 -6.53 -3.77 -1.09
CA ARG A 68 -7.62 -3.78 -0.12
C ARG A 68 -7.12 -3.41 1.28
N GLU A 69 -6.05 -4.04 1.75
CA GLU A 69 -5.51 -3.79 3.09
C GLU A 69 -5.03 -2.34 3.24
N VAL A 70 -4.43 -1.75 2.19
CA VAL A 70 -4.06 -0.32 2.22
C VAL A 70 -5.28 0.60 2.22
N ALA A 71 -6.36 0.26 1.51
CA ALA A 71 -7.61 1.02 1.59
C ALA A 71 -8.26 0.94 2.98
N GLU A 72 -8.23 -0.23 3.63
CA GLU A 72 -8.67 -0.39 5.02
C GLU A 72 -7.78 0.42 6.00
N LEU A 73 -6.48 0.51 5.70
CA LEU A 73 -5.54 1.35 6.45
C LEU A 73 -5.89 2.84 6.32
N GLU A 74 -6.20 3.31 5.10
CA GLU A 74 -6.59 4.70 4.82
C GLU A 74 -7.82 5.11 5.62
N LEU A 75 -8.86 4.28 5.62
CA LEU A 75 -10.07 4.50 6.42
C LEU A 75 -9.76 4.55 7.92
N SER A 76 -8.86 3.69 8.39
CA SER A 76 -8.43 3.66 9.79
C SER A 76 -7.66 4.93 10.18
N VAL A 77 -6.82 5.44 9.27
CA VAL A 77 -6.08 6.70 9.44
C VAL A 77 -7.05 7.88 9.51
N GLU A 78 -7.99 7.99 8.58
CA GLU A 78 -8.98 9.06 8.56
C GLU A 78 -9.81 9.10 9.85
N ALA A 79 -10.26 7.92 10.31
CA ALA A 79 -11.01 7.78 11.55
C ALA A 79 -10.18 8.22 12.76
N ALA A 80 -8.93 7.77 12.87
CA ALA A 80 -8.04 8.15 13.97
C ALA A 80 -7.76 9.65 13.98
N ILE A 81 -7.46 10.24 12.82
CA ILE A 81 -7.13 11.67 12.71
C ILE A 81 -8.33 12.54 13.04
N THR A 82 -9.51 12.17 12.56
CA THR A 82 -10.76 12.90 12.85
C THR A 82 -11.02 12.98 14.35
N VAL A 83 -10.82 11.87 15.06
CA VAL A 83 -11.07 11.83 16.50
C VAL A 83 -10.09 12.71 17.28
N VAL A 84 -8.78 12.60 17.01
CA VAL A 84 -7.78 13.40 17.73
C VAL A 84 -7.87 14.88 17.38
N SER A 85 -8.16 15.22 16.12
CA SER A 85 -8.31 16.61 15.68
C SER A 85 -9.48 17.31 16.39
N ARG A 86 -10.57 16.60 16.68
CA ARG A 86 -11.69 17.13 17.48
C ARG A 86 -11.30 17.52 18.90
N TRP A 87 -10.28 16.89 19.49
CA TRP A 87 -9.77 17.31 20.80
C TRP A 87 -8.93 18.58 20.74
N LEU A 88 -8.33 18.86 19.58
CA LEU A 88 -7.54 20.08 19.34
C LEU A 88 -8.40 21.29 18.93
N ASP A 89 -9.63 21.05 18.47
CA ASP A 89 -10.59 22.09 18.05
C ASP A 89 -11.08 23.03 19.17
N PRO A 90 -11.30 22.59 20.43
CA PRO A 90 -11.29 23.55 21.52
C PRO A 90 -9.85 24.09 21.64
N LYS A 91 -9.66 25.39 21.35
CA LYS A 91 -8.40 26.12 21.58
C LYS A 91 -8.11 26.20 23.08
N VAL A 92 -7.76 25.08 23.69
CA VAL A 92 -7.24 25.05 25.05
C VAL A 92 -5.81 25.57 24.96
N ASP A 93 -5.54 26.73 25.56
CA ASP A 93 -4.25 27.44 25.47
C ASP A 93 -3.05 26.56 25.86
N GLY A 94 -3.26 25.49 26.64
CA GLY A 94 -2.24 24.50 27.01
C GLY A 94 -1.93 23.41 25.97
N LEU A 95 -2.80 23.19 24.98
CA LEU A 95 -2.62 22.17 23.94
C LEU A 95 -1.97 22.74 22.68
N GLN A 96 -2.03 24.05 22.46
CA GLN A 96 -1.58 24.75 21.23
C GLN A 96 -0.03 24.87 21.09
N GLY A 97 0.72 24.01 21.77
CA GLY A 97 2.19 24.02 21.80
C GLY A 97 2.86 22.91 20.99
N LEU A 98 4.03 22.47 21.46
CA LEU A 98 4.83 21.40 20.84
C LEU A 98 4.04 20.09 20.60
N PRO A 99 3.16 19.61 21.52
CA PRO A 99 2.43 18.35 21.31
C PRO A 99 1.45 18.40 20.14
N ALA A 100 0.68 19.49 19.99
CA ALA A 100 -0.24 19.64 18.86
C ALA A 100 0.50 19.81 17.52
N ASN A 101 1.65 20.47 17.51
CA ASN A 101 2.47 20.58 16.30
C ASN A 101 3.08 19.24 15.92
N ALA A 102 3.60 18.49 16.89
CA ALA A 102 4.10 17.14 16.67
C ALA A 102 2.98 16.22 16.13
N TRP A 103 1.78 16.30 16.69
CA TRP A 103 0.62 15.56 16.19
C TRP A 103 0.33 15.90 14.73
N ARG A 104 0.19 17.19 14.38
CA ARG A 104 -0.13 17.63 13.01
C ARG A 104 0.91 17.14 11.99
N VAL A 105 2.19 17.30 12.29
CA VAL A 105 3.27 16.84 11.40
C VAL A 105 3.18 15.32 11.19
N GLN A 106 3.03 14.55 12.27
CA GLN A 106 2.98 13.10 12.16
C GLN A 106 1.68 12.60 11.51
N SER A 107 0.55 13.28 11.73
CA SER A 107 -0.70 12.96 11.04
C SER A 107 -0.63 13.25 9.55
N ASP A 108 -0.02 14.37 9.15
CA ASP A 108 0.16 14.73 7.74
C ASP A 108 1.10 13.75 7.03
N GLU A 109 2.20 13.37 7.69
CA GLU A 109 3.13 12.35 7.20
C GLU A 109 2.45 10.98 7.05
N LEU A 110 1.58 10.62 8.00
CA LEU A 110 0.81 9.38 7.97
C LEU A 110 -0.16 9.36 6.78
N VAL A 111 -0.97 10.41 6.61
CA VAL A 111 -1.93 10.53 5.49
C VAL A 111 -1.19 10.47 4.16
N ALA A 112 -0.13 11.26 4.01
CA ALA A 112 0.64 11.30 2.78
C ALA A 112 1.29 9.94 2.47
N ALA A 113 1.80 9.23 3.47
CA ALA A 113 2.42 7.92 3.28
C ALA A 113 1.40 6.85 2.86
N VAL A 114 0.21 6.81 3.45
CA VAL A 114 -0.83 5.85 3.07
C VAL A 114 -1.41 6.17 1.69
N ALA A 115 -1.68 7.44 1.39
CA ALA A 115 -2.15 7.85 0.06
C ALA A 115 -1.13 7.48 -1.03
N ASN A 116 0.15 7.76 -0.81
CA ASN A 116 1.21 7.37 -1.74
C ASN A 116 1.31 5.85 -1.90
N ALA A 117 1.13 5.07 -0.82
CA ALA A 117 1.08 3.61 -0.93
C ALA A 117 -0.07 3.15 -1.84
N GLY A 118 -1.26 3.75 -1.69
CA GLY A 118 -2.42 3.47 -2.54
C GLY A 118 -2.15 3.77 -4.02
N GLU A 119 -1.63 4.96 -4.32
CA GLU A 119 -1.26 5.36 -5.69
C GLU A 119 -0.24 4.40 -6.33
N MET A 120 0.78 3.99 -5.55
CA MET A 120 1.79 3.06 -6.04
C MET A 120 1.21 1.66 -6.30
N LEU A 121 0.28 1.19 -5.47
CA LEU A 121 -0.41 -0.09 -5.70
C LEU A 121 -1.31 -0.06 -6.93
N GLU A 122 -2.01 1.04 -7.18
CA GLU A 122 -2.82 1.22 -8.39
C GLU A 122 -1.94 1.22 -9.65
N ALA A 123 -0.83 1.96 -9.62
CA ALA A 123 0.14 1.96 -10.70
C ALA A 123 0.75 0.56 -10.94
N ALA A 124 1.07 -0.17 -9.86
CA ALA A 124 1.54 -1.55 -9.95
C ALA A 124 0.50 -2.45 -10.62
N ALA A 125 -0.78 -2.31 -10.27
CA ALA A 125 -1.89 -3.08 -10.85
C ALA A 125 -2.05 -2.83 -12.34
N MET A 126 -1.94 -1.58 -12.78
CA MET A 126 -1.95 -1.23 -14.21
C MET A 126 -0.85 -1.96 -14.98
N HIS A 127 0.39 -1.90 -14.48
CA HIS A 127 1.54 -2.55 -15.11
C HIS A 127 1.47 -4.08 -15.07
N TRP A 128 0.95 -4.64 -13.99
CA TRP A 128 0.70 -6.08 -13.86
C TRP A 128 -0.34 -6.53 -14.90
N TYR A 129 -1.46 -5.82 -15.01
CA TYR A 129 -2.53 -6.12 -15.96
C TYR A 129 -2.02 -6.06 -17.41
N TYR A 130 -1.23 -5.03 -17.75
CA TYR A 130 -0.62 -4.91 -19.07
C TYR A 130 0.31 -6.10 -19.37
N ALA A 131 1.19 -6.46 -18.43
CA ALA A 131 2.09 -7.61 -18.60
C ALA A 131 1.30 -8.91 -18.81
N SER A 132 0.27 -9.15 -18.01
CA SER A 132 -0.63 -10.31 -18.17
C SER A 132 -1.27 -10.35 -19.55
N GLY A 133 -1.79 -9.21 -20.04
CA GLY A 133 -2.41 -9.12 -21.36
C GLY A 133 -1.44 -9.42 -22.51
N VAL A 134 -0.21 -8.90 -22.45
CA VAL A 134 0.81 -9.20 -23.46
C VAL A 134 1.17 -10.69 -23.47
N LEU A 135 1.35 -11.29 -22.29
CA LEU A 135 1.66 -12.72 -22.18
C LEU A 135 0.50 -13.60 -22.67
N ASP A 136 -0.75 -13.21 -22.39
CA ASP A 136 -1.94 -13.92 -22.88
C ASP A 136 -2.07 -13.89 -24.40
N VAL A 137 -1.72 -12.76 -25.03
CA VAL A 137 -1.64 -12.66 -26.50
C VAL A 137 -0.56 -13.59 -27.06
N ILE A 138 0.62 -13.67 -26.42
CA ILE A 138 1.68 -14.61 -26.82
C ILE A 138 1.18 -16.06 -26.78
N VAL A 139 0.49 -16.45 -25.70
CA VAL A 139 -0.11 -17.78 -25.54
C VAL A 139 -1.14 -18.06 -26.62
N THR A 140 -2.10 -17.15 -26.80
CA THR A 140 -3.22 -17.31 -27.74
C THR A 140 -2.73 -17.47 -29.17
N CYS A 141 -1.70 -16.72 -29.57
CA CYS A 141 -1.19 -16.75 -30.93
C CYS A 141 0.00 -17.71 -31.13
N TRP A 142 0.36 -18.51 -30.14
CA TRP A 142 1.57 -19.35 -30.17
C TRP A 142 1.64 -20.27 -31.39
N PHE A 143 0.51 -20.89 -31.75
CA PHE A 143 0.43 -21.82 -32.89
C PHE A 143 0.27 -21.13 -34.26
N ASN A 144 0.13 -19.80 -34.31
CA ASN A 144 -0.03 -19.04 -35.56
C ASN A 144 1.31 -18.70 -36.24
N HIS A 145 2.39 -19.40 -35.89
CA HIS A 145 3.75 -19.21 -36.44
C HIS A 145 4.24 -17.75 -36.39
N ILE A 146 3.99 -17.05 -35.28
CA ILE A 146 4.50 -15.69 -35.09
C ILE A 146 6.04 -15.68 -35.23
N PRO A 147 6.60 -14.76 -36.04
CA PRO A 147 8.05 -14.61 -36.17
C PRO A 147 8.72 -14.44 -34.81
N LEU A 148 9.91 -15.05 -34.64
CA LEU A 148 10.63 -15.02 -33.36
C LEU A 148 10.93 -13.60 -32.89
N ASN A 149 11.31 -12.69 -33.80
CA ASN A 149 11.58 -11.28 -33.50
C ASN A 149 10.35 -10.55 -32.92
N VAL A 150 9.14 -10.90 -33.34
CA VAL A 150 7.90 -10.33 -32.79
C VAL A 150 7.66 -10.86 -31.38
N ARG A 151 7.89 -12.17 -31.15
CA ARG A 151 7.79 -12.76 -29.81
C ARG A 151 8.83 -12.19 -28.83
N GLU A 152 10.05 -11.95 -29.30
CA GLU A 152 11.10 -11.31 -28.52
C GLU A 152 10.71 -9.89 -28.10
N ALA A 153 10.13 -9.10 -29.01
CA ALA A 153 9.62 -7.77 -28.70
C ALA A 153 8.50 -7.83 -27.65
N TRP A 154 7.50 -8.69 -27.82
CA TRP A 154 6.39 -8.81 -26.87
C TRP A 154 6.85 -9.33 -25.49
N VAL A 155 7.76 -10.29 -25.45
CA VAL A 155 8.35 -10.74 -24.17
C VAL A 155 9.10 -9.58 -23.51
N GLN A 156 9.85 -8.78 -24.28
CA GLN A 156 10.55 -7.62 -23.74
C GLN A 156 9.58 -6.55 -23.20
N ASP A 157 8.45 -6.31 -23.88
CA ASP A 157 7.41 -5.39 -23.43
C ASP A 157 6.78 -5.89 -22.11
N ALA A 158 6.45 -7.18 -22.02
CA ALA A 158 5.93 -7.79 -20.80
C ALA A 158 6.93 -7.64 -19.64
N ARG A 159 8.22 -7.93 -19.87
CA ARG A 159 9.29 -7.77 -18.85
C ARG A 159 9.46 -6.34 -18.39
N THR A 160 9.39 -5.39 -19.31
CA THR A 160 9.48 -3.96 -18.99
C THR A 160 8.31 -3.55 -18.09
N SER A 161 7.11 -4.02 -18.39
CA SER A 161 5.94 -3.76 -17.55
C SER A 161 6.03 -4.45 -16.19
N LEU A 162 6.51 -5.69 -16.12
CA LEU A 162 6.78 -6.39 -14.85
C LEU A 162 7.82 -5.66 -13.99
N ALA A 163 8.87 -5.12 -14.60
CA ALA A 163 9.86 -4.30 -13.90
C ALA A 163 9.22 -3.04 -13.31
N SER A 164 8.42 -2.32 -14.09
CA SER A 164 7.66 -1.16 -13.59
C SER A 164 6.72 -1.54 -12.44
N ALA A 165 5.98 -2.64 -12.56
CA ALA A 165 5.12 -3.12 -11.48
C ALA A 165 5.91 -3.44 -10.19
N ARG A 166 7.06 -4.11 -10.32
CA ARG A 166 7.96 -4.41 -9.18
C ARG A 166 8.46 -3.14 -8.49
N ASP A 167 8.88 -2.15 -9.26
CA ASP A 167 9.42 -0.91 -8.71
C ASP A 167 8.32 -0.15 -7.95
N ARG A 168 7.10 -0.09 -8.50
CA ARG A 168 5.92 0.46 -7.81
C ARG A 168 5.53 -0.30 -6.54
N LEU A 169 5.59 -1.63 -6.55
CA LEU A 169 5.37 -2.42 -5.33
C LEU A 169 6.43 -2.14 -4.26
N SER A 170 7.68 -1.92 -4.67
CA SER A 170 8.77 -1.57 -3.74
C SER A 170 8.54 -0.19 -3.12
N ASP A 171 8.08 0.79 -3.92
CA ASP A 171 7.70 2.12 -3.45
C ASP A 171 6.48 2.05 -2.50
N ALA A 172 5.49 1.22 -2.81
CA ALA A 172 4.34 0.97 -1.94
C ALA A 172 4.79 0.36 -0.59
N HIS A 173 5.67 -0.65 -0.63
CA HIS A 173 6.23 -1.28 0.57
C HIS A 173 6.92 -0.25 1.46
N ALA A 174 7.79 0.59 0.88
CA ALA A 174 8.47 1.66 1.60
C ALA A 174 7.49 2.67 2.21
N SER A 175 6.42 2.99 1.47
CA SER A 175 5.38 3.94 1.90
C SER A 175 4.55 3.40 3.07
N VAL A 176 4.14 2.14 3.03
CA VAL A 176 3.46 1.48 4.16
C VAL A 176 4.38 1.44 5.38
N SER A 177 5.66 1.11 5.20
CA SER A 177 6.65 1.11 6.30
C SER A 177 6.79 2.50 6.93
N LYS A 178 6.82 3.55 6.10
CA LYS A 178 6.81 4.95 6.56
C LYS A 178 5.52 5.30 7.29
N ALA A 179 4.37 4.85 6.80
CA ALA A 179 3.08 5.04 7.46
C ALA A 179 3.06 4.40 8.85
N CYS A 180 3.59 3.19 9.03
CA CYS A 180 3.69 2.55 10.34
C CYS A 180 4.55 3.36 11.33
N ALA A 181 5.67 3.92 10.85
CA ALA A 181 6.52 4.79 11.66
C ALA A 181 5.81 6.10 12.04
N ALA A 182 5.17 6.78 11.08
CA ALA A 182 4.41 8.00 11.31
C ALA A 182 3.22 7.77 12.25
N ALA A 183 2.54 6.63 12.15
CA ALA A 183 1.47 6.24 13.08
C ALA A 183 1.96 6.06 14.51
N THR A 184 3.20 5.57 14.69
CA THR A 184 3.83 5.49 16.02
C THR A 184 4.07 6.89 16.58
N GLY A 185 4.64 7.79 15.78
CA GLY A 185 4.86 9.18 16.18
C GLY A 185 3.55 9.93 16.48
N ALA A 186 2.53 9.75 15.65
CA ALA A 186 1.20 10.30 15.84
C ALA A 186 0.57 9.76 17.14
N ARG A 187 0.64 8.45 17.38
CA ARG A 187 0.15 7.85 18.63
C ARG A 187 0.81 8.47 19.86
N ASP A 188 2.13 8.61 19.83
CA ASP A 188 2.88 9.12 20.97
C ASP A 188 2.55 10.59 21.24
N ALA A 189 2.45 11.42 20.19
CA ALA A 189 2.00 12.80 20.30
C ALA A 189 0.54 12.90 20.79
N GLY A 190 -0.36 12.07 20.26
CA GLY A 190 -1.76 12.00 20.65
C GLY A 190 -1.95 11.56 22.10
N LYS A 191 -1.10 10.65 22.59
CA LYS A 191 -1.09 10.25 24.00
C LYS A 191 -0.65 11.39 24.91
N ILE A 192 0.39 12.15 24.54
CA ILE A 192 0.81 13.33 25.31
C ILE A 192 -0.33 14.36 25.39
N ILE A 193 -1.04 14.59 24.28
CA ILE A 193 -2.22 15.47 24.25
C ILE A 193 -3.30 14.96 25.21
N LEU A 194 -3.57 13.66 25.22
CA LEU A 194 -4.55 13.04 26.11
C LEU A 194 -4.17 13.18 27.59
N ASP A 195 -2.90 13.00 27.92
CA ASP A 195 -2.39 13.12 29.30
C ASP A 195 -2.49 14.58 29.82
N LEU A 196 -2.67 15.56 28.94
CA LEU A 196 -2.81 17.00 29.25
C LEU A 196 -4.27 17.48 29.30
N LEU A 197 -5.25 16.67 28.85
CA LEU A 197 -6.69 16.95 28.86
C LEU A 197 -7.34 16.59 30.21
#